data_AF-A0AAN5MIR7-F1
#
_entry.id   AF-A0AAN5MIR7-F1
#
_cell.length_a   1.000
_cell.length_b   1.000
_cell.length_c   1.000
_cell.angle_alpha   90.00
_cell.angle_beta   90.00
_cell.angle_gamma   90.00
#
_symmetry.space_group_name_H-M   'P 1'
#
loop_
_entity.id
_entity.type
_entity.pdbx_description
1 polymer ?
#
loop_
_entity_poly.entity_id
_entity_poly.type
_entity_poly.pdbx_seq_one_letter_code
_entity_poly.pdbx_strand_id
1 'polypeptide(L)'
;MFEFFMGTMFPAKLKTQKITSYQEDGRLTGSPEDSPYLLKINQEQCQIKSTNFKHRKVVSIPLFLVVFATFIFLMNSFFDSHHSNYKGFISRVNGYKEFSENSINPPKGIDRYRPFFDKEPGVFDYVISYYSGNFYAGTKYSIYLTILLAFGFGYCLYITGKSAFFGPYPILVLDRKRQILYTWENNKVYMARYKDAGYATPNNNLFIKLFSFNAEKNRLDTILFQPNASDHSSLFLSEKYENNAFISFINTYMQKGRDAITDHDFECEPLTLYFGSYNPPADADSQIANTVGMLDKETVSDA
;
A
#
# COMPACT_ATOMS: atom_id res chain seq x y z
N MET A 1 -3.09 -10.59 -22.00
CA MET A 1 -2.09 -9.86 -21.18
C MET A 1 -1.75 -8.47 -21.75
N PHE A 2 -1.37 -8.34 -23.03
CA PHE A 2 -1.05 -7.04 -23.66
C PHE A 2 -2.23 -6.02 -23.67
N GLU A 3 -3.46 -6.46 -23.99
CA GLU A 3 -4.65 -5.59 -23.92
C GLU A 3 -4.99 -5.12 -22.49
N PHE A 4 -4.65 -5.91 -21.47
CA PHE A 4 -4.85 -5.54 -20.07
C PHE A 4 -3.85 -4.47 -19.60
N PHE A 5 -2.58 -4.58 -20.01
CA PHE A 5 -1.57 -3.54 -19.76
C PHE A 5 -1.87 -2.25 -20.54
N MET A 6 -2.29 -2.34 -21.81
CA MET A 6 -2.67 -1.18 -22.60
C MET A 6 -3.95 -0.49 -22.08
N GLY A 7 -4.93 -1.26 -21.61
CA GLY A 7 -6.17 -0.74 -21.03
C GLY A 7 -5.96 -0.03 -19.68
N THR A 8 -5.04 -0.54 -18.85
CA THR A 8 -4.68 0.07 -17.56
C THR A 8 -3.72 1.26 -17.70
N MET A 9 -2.81 1.25 -18.69
CA MET A 9 -1.93 2.39 -19.00
C MET A 9 -2.64 3.53 -19.75
N PHE A 10 -3.70 3.24 -20.51
CA PHE A 10 -4.50 4.25 -21.22
C PHE A 10 -5.99 4.13 -20.87
N PRO A 11 -6.40 4.54 -19.64
CA PRO A 11 -7.79 4.45 -19.17
C PRO A 11 -8.83 5.07 -20.13
N ALA A 12 -8.43 6.13 -20.85
CA ALA A 12 -9.29 6.82 -21.80
C ALA A 12 -9.72 5.95 -22.99
N LYS A 13 -8.88 4.99 -23.42
CA LYS A 13 -9.09 4.15 -24.61
C LYS A 13 -9.89 2.86 -24.31
N LEU A 14 -10.15 2.57 -23.05
CA LEU A 14 -10.88 1.37 -22.65
C LEU A 14 -12.37 1.51 -23.00
N LYS A 15 -12.89 0.59 -23.81
CA LYS A 15 -14.33 0.54 -24.12
C LYS A 15 -15.09 0.09 -22.89
N THR A 16 -16.06 0.91 -22.46
CA THR A 16 -16.89 0.66 -21.28
C THR A 16 -18.32 0.29 -21.68
N GLN A 17 -18.93 -0.56 -20.88
CA GLN A 17 -20.37 -0.83 -20.88
C GLN A 17 -21.03 -0.04 -19.76
N LYS A 18 -22.27 0.43 -19.95
CA LYS A 18 -22.98 1.15 -18.89
C LYS A 18 -23.38 0.19 -17.79
N ILE A 19 -23.17 0.58 -16.54
CA ILE A 19 -23.60 -0.23 -15.39
C ILE A 19 -25.13 -0.41 -15.40
N THR A 20 -25.86 0.65 -15.74
CA THR A 20 -27.33 0.65 -15.75
C THR A 20 -27.97 -0.18 -16.87
N SER A 21 -27.19 -0.65 -17.86
CA SER A 21 -27.72 -1.53 -18.91
C SER A 21 -27.81 -3.00 -18.47
N TYR A 22 -27.28 -3.35 -17.29
CA TYR A 22 -27.41 -4.69 -16.75
C TYR A 22 -28.86 -4.92 -16.29
N GLN A 23 -29.48 -6.03 -16.71
CA GLN A 23 -30.91 -6.27 -16.51
C GLN A 23 -31.23 -7.14 -15.29
N GLU A 24 -30.25 -7.84 -14.73
CA GLU A 24 -30.48 -8.70 -13.57
C GLU A 24 -30.54 -7.89 -12.27
N ASP A 25 -31.45 -8.27 -11.39
CA ASP A 25 -31.56 -7.76 -10.03
C ASP A 25 -30.58 -8.52 -9.12
N GLY A 26 -29.71 -7.77 -8.46
CA GLY A 26 -28.64 -8.27 -7.61
C GLY A 26 -29.01 -8.13 -6.15
N ARG A 27 -29.75 -9.12 -5.63
CA ARG A 27 -29.88 -9.31 -4.19
C ARG A 27 -28.62 -9.96 -3.64
N LEU A 28 -28.21 -9.56 -2.43
CA LEU A 28 -27.23 -10.33 -1.68
C LEU A 28 -27.82 -11.71 -1.39
N THR A 29 -27.10 -12.76 -1.78
CA THR A 29 -27.51 -14.15 -1.54
C THR A 29 -27.16 -14.64 -0.13
N GLY A 30 -26.45 -13.82 0.67
CA GLY A 30 -26.04 -14.07 2.05
C GLY A 30 -26.04 -12.79 2.90
N SER A 31 -25.43 -12.84 4.09
CA SER A 31 -25.33 -11.66 4.96
C SER A 31 -24.47 -10.58 4.29
N PRO A 32 -24.78 -9.28 4.46
CA PRO A 32 -23.88 -8.19 4.07
C PRO A 32 -22.45 -8.34 4.60
N GLU A 33 -22.29 -8.99 5.75
CA GLU A 33 -21.01 -9.29 6.41
C GLU A 33 -20.11 -10.22 5.58
N ASP A 34 -20.71 -11.15 4.84
CA ASP A 34 -20.01 -12.13 4.01
C ASP A 34 -19.58 -11.56 2.66
N SER A 35 -20.00 -10.32 2.34
CA SER A 35 -19.70 -9.69 1.06
C SER A 35 -18.20 -9.37 0.92
N PRO A 36 -17.54 -9.82 -0.17
CA PRO A 36 -16.12 -9.54 -0.38
C PRO A 36 -15.86 -8.07 -0.73
N TYR A 37 -16.87 -7.34 -1.23
CA TYR A 37 -16.73 -5.96 -1.70
C TYR A 37 -17.37 -4.91 -0.78
N LEU A 38 -18.28 -5.27 0.13
CA LEU A 38 -19.02 -4.27 0.89
C LEU A 38 -18.21 -3.71 2.07
N LEU A 39 -18.13 -2.39 2.17
CA LEU A 39 -17.58 -1.70 3.34
C LEU A 39 -18.69 -1.11 4.21
N LYS A 40 -19.66 -0.43 3.60
CA LYS A 40 -20.79 0.19 4.28
C LYS A 40 -21.99 0.25 3.35
N ILE A 41 -23.19 0.08 3.85
CA ILE A 41 -24.41 0.34 3.10
C ILE A 41 -25.47 0.94 4.01
N ASN A 42 -26.09 2.02 3.54
CA ASN A 42 -27.29 2.58 4.13
C ASN A 42 -28.22 3.14 3.03
N GLN A 43 -29.29 3.84 3.43
CA GLN A 43 -30.25 4.39 2.46
C GLN A 43 -29.67 5.47 1.54
N GLU A 44 -28.62 6.16 1.96
CA GLU A 44 -28.05 7.32 1.26
C GLU A 44 -26.79 6.94 0.46
N GLN A 45 -25.92 6.13 1.06
CA GLN A 45 -24.60 5.82 0.57
C GLN A 45 -24.25 4.34 0.70
N CYS A 46 -23.58 3.81 -0.32
CA CYS A 46 -22.95 2.51 -0.30
C CYS A 46 -21.46 2.68 -0.58
N GLN A 47 -20.61 2.05 0.23
CA GLN A 47 -19.17 2.11 0.13
C GLN A 47 -18.62 0.72 -0.22
N ILE A 48 -17.75 0.69 -1.23
CA ILE A 48 -17.20 -0.53 -1.81
C ILE A 48 -15.68 -0.56 -1.63
N LYS A 49 -15.19 -1.69 -1.13
CA LYS A 49 -13.78 -2.03 -0.98
C LYS A 49 -13.12 -2.17 -2.35
N SER A 50 -11.94 -1.57 -2.52
CA SER A 50 -11.04 -1.91 -3.61
C SER A 50 -10.33 -3.23 -3.36
N THR A 51 -9.75 -3.80 -4.42
CA THR A 51 -8.90 -5.00 -4.34
C THR A 51 -7.73 -4.86 -3.37
N ASN A 52 -7.28 -3.63 -3.09
CA ASN A 52 -6.19 -3.34 -2.16
C ASN A 52 -6.46 -3.89 -0.75
N PHE A 53 -7.71 -3.89 -0.29
CA PHE A 53 -8.08 -4.43 1.02
C PHE A 53 -7.70 -5.92 1.16
N LYS A 54 -7.99 -6.72 0.13
CA LYS A 54 -7.64 -8.15 0.10
C LYS A 54 -6.16 -8.35 -0.22
N HIS A 55 -5.59 -7.56 -1.13
CA HIS A 55 -4.16 -7.58 -1.44
C HIS A 55 -3.30 -7.39 -0.18
N ARG A 56 -3.69 -6.47 0.71
CA ARG A 56 -3.03 -6.28 2.00
C ARG A 56 -2.99 -7.56 2.84
N LYS A 57 -4.14 -8.23 2.97
CA LYS A 57 -4.28 -9.43 3.80
C LYS A 57 -3.52 -10.63 3.22
N VAL A 58 -3.60 -10.83 1.91
CA VAL A 58 -3.07 -12.02 1.23
C VAL A 58 -1.62 -11.86 0.80
N VAL A 59 -1.16 -10.64 0.53
CA VAL A 59 0.18 -10.37 -0.04
C VAL A 59 1.01 -9.49 0.89
N SER A 60 0.56 -8.25 1.18
CA SER A 60 1.41 -7.27 1.86
C SER A 60 1.81 -7.68 3.29
N ILE A 61 0.86 -8.17 4.10
CA ILE A 61 1.13 -8.60 5.48
C ILE A 61 2.04 -9.83 5.51
N PRO A 62 1.74 -10.93 4.79
CA PRO A 62 2.65 -12.08 4.74
C PRO A 62 4.06 -11.72 4.26
N LEU A 63 4.17 -10.90 3.21
CA LEU A 63 5.46 -10.46 2.69
C LEU A 63 6.24 -9.65 3.74
N PHE A 64 5.58 -8.70 4.42
CA PHE A 64 6.21 -7.96 5.52
C PHE A 64 6.71 -8.88 6.63
N LEU A 65 5.91 -9.86 7.05
CA LEU A 65 6.30 -10.81 8.10
C LEU A 65 7.51 -11.65 7.69
N VAL A 66 7.58 -12.11 6.44
CA VAL A 66 8.74 -12.86 5.91
C VAL A 66 9.99 -11.98 5.90
N VAL A 67 9.89 -10.75 5.40
CA VAL A 67 11.03 -9.80 5.39
C VAL A 67 11.47 -9.47 6.81
N PHE A 68 10.53 -9.29 7.73
CA PHE A 68 10.79 -9.01 9.14
C PHE A 68 11.46 -10.18 9.86
N ALA A 69 10.97 -11.41 9.69
CA ALA A 69 11.60 -12.61 10.24
C ALA A 69 13.02 -12.80 9.69
N THR A 70 13.21 -12.58 8.38
CA THR A 70 14.53 -12.63 7.75
C THR A 70 15.47 -11.57 8.32
N PHE A 71 14.97 -10.35 8.55
CA PHE A 71 15.74 -9.28 9.19
C PHE A 71 16.16 -9.67 10.61
N ILE A 72 15.26 -10.22 11.43
CA ILE A 72 15.61 -10.70 12.77
C ILE A 72 16.71 -11.76 12.70
N PHE A 73 16.58 -12.74 11.80
CA PHE A 73 17.58 -13.80 11.63
C PHE A 73 18.94 -13.24 11.21
N LEU A 74 18.96 -12.29 10.27
CA LEU A 74 20.19 -11.63 9.81
C LEU A 74 20.84 -10.80 10.92
N MET A 75 20.05 -10.04 11.68
CA MET A 75 20.56 -9.29 12.81
C MET A 75 21.14 -10.22 13.88
N ASN A 76 20.46 -11.33 14.17
CA ASN A 76 20.97 -12.31 15.12
C ASN A 76 22.29 -12.91 14.66
N SER A 77 22.35 -13.38 13.40
CA SER A 77 23.59 -13.91 12.80
C SER A 77 24.73 -12.89 12.78
N PHE A 78 24.41 -11.62 12.50
CA PHE A 78 25.37 -10.52 12.58
C PHE A 78 25.92 -10.38 14.00
N PHE A 79 25.05 -10.27 15.01
CA PHE A 79 25.50 -10.14 16.40
C PHE A 79 26.29 -11.36 16.87
N ASP A 80 25.87 -12.57 16.52
CA ASP A 80 26.57 -13.81 16.87
C ASP A 80 27.98 -13.85 16.26
N SER A 81 28.12 -13.51 14.98
CA SER A 81 29.41 -13.41 14.28
C SER A 81 30.34 -12.37 14.91
N HIS A 82 29.76 -11.27 15.39
CA HIS A 82 30.51 -10.17 15.99
C HIS A 82 30.78 -10.37 17.49
N HIS A 83 30.05 -11.23 18.21
CA HIS A 83 30.18 -11.40 19.66
C HIS A 83 31.56 -11.88 20.10
N SER A 84 32.11 -12.89 19.42
CA SER A 84 33.46 -13.39 19.71
C SER A 84 34.53 -12.34 19.44
N ASN A 85 34.39 -11.61 18.34
CA ASN A 85 35.29 -10.53 17.96
C ASN A 85 35.20 -9.33 18.93
N TYR A 86 34.01 -9.04 19.44
CA TYR A 86 33.78 -8.03 20.48
C TYR A 86 34.49 -8.40 21.78
N LYS A 87 34.33 -9.64 22.27
CA LYS A 87 35.07 -10.13 23.44
C LYS A 87 36.59 -10.05 23.24
N GLY A 88 37.06 -10.43 22.06
CA GLY A 88 38.47 -10.30 21.68
C GLY A 88 38.95 -8.85 21.66
N PHE A 89 38.13 -7.92 21.18
CA PHE A 89 38.42 -6.48 21.20
C PHE A 89 38.56 -5.96 22.64
N ILE A 90 37.63 -6.27 23.54
CA ILE A 90 37.68 -5.88 24.95
C ILE A 90 38.93 -6.46 25.63
N SER A 91 39.22 -7.74 25.40
CA SER A 91 40.41 -8.41 25.93
C SER A 91 41.70 -7.71 25.48
N ARG A 92 41.79 -7.30 24.21
CA ARG A 92 42.94 -6.54 23.69
C ARG A 92 43.04 -5.14 24.27
N VAL A 93 41.92 -4.42 24.43
CA VAL A 93 41.89 -3.08 25.06
C VAL A 93 42.48 -3.19 26.48
N ASN A 94 42.01 -4.14 27.27
CA ASN A 94 42.47 -4.35 28.64
C ASN A 94 43.96 -4.75 28.70
N GLY A 95 44.38 -5.70 27.85
CA GLY A 95 45.79 -6.10 27.79
C GLY A 95 46.71 -4.94 27.41
N TYR A 96 46.36 -4.17 26.38
CA TYR A 96 47.16 -3.01 25.98
C TYR A 96 47.18 -1.90 27.05
N LYS A 97 46.09 -1.70 27.78
CA LYS A 97 46.03 -0.76 28.91
C LYS A 97 47.04 -1.16 29.98
N GLU A 98 46.98 -2.41 30.44
CA GLU A 98 47.89 -2.98 31.45
C GLU A 98 49.35 -2.93 31.00
N PHE A 99 49.64 -3.22 29.74
CA PHE A 99 50.99 -3.07 29.17
C PHE A 99 51.46 -1.62 29.13
N SER A 100 50.58 -0.66 28.83
CA SER A 100 50.93 0.77 28.79
C SER A 100 51.25 1.33 30.18
N GLU A 101 50.59 0.81 31.21
CA GLU A 101 50.79 1.21 32.61
C GLU A 101 52.10 0.63 33.17
N ASN A 102 52.53 -0.55 32.69
CA ASN A 102 53.63 -1.31 33.25
C ASN A 102 54.93 -1.34 32.39
N SER A 103 54.97 -0.66 31.22
CA SER A 103 56.09 -0.78 30.30
C SER A 103 56.54 0.56 29.69
N ILE A 104 57.86 0.77 29.63
CA ILE A 104 58.50 2.01 29.15
C ILE A 104 58.42 2.13 27.61
N ASN A 105 58.31 0.98 26.91
CA ASN A 105 58.22 0.93 25.45
C ASN A 105 56.85 0.41 25.01
N PRO A 106 56.00 1.25 24.38
CA PRO A 106 54.69 0.83 23.94
C PRO A 106 54.78 -0.19 22.78
N PRO A 107 54.02 -1.29 22.82
CA PRO A 107 53.92 -2.23 21.71
C PRO A 107 53.33 -1.56 20.45
N LYS A 108 53.81 -1.99 19.27
CA LYS A 108 53.33 -1.49 17.98
C LYS A 108 51.80 -1.69 17.86
N GLY A 109 51.08 -0.61 17.55
CA GLY A 109 49.63 -0.63 17.36
C GLY A 109 48.79 -0.26 18.57
N ILE A 110 49.42 0.10 19.71
CA ILE A 110 48.72 0.54 20.92
C ILE A 110 47.85 1.78 20.69
N ASP A 111 48.30 2.70 19.84
CA ASP A 111 47.60 3.97 19.58
C ASP A 111 46.20 3.78 19.02
N ARG A 112 45.96 2.63 18.36
CA ARG A 112 44.62 2.27 17.89
C ARG A 112 43.69 2.12 19.08
N TYR A 113 44.10 1.40 20.13
CA TYR A 113 43.27 1.01 21.29
C TYR A 113 43.21 2.09 22.38
N ARG A 114 44.14 3.04 22.36
CA ARG A 114 44.26 4.14 23.33
C ARG A 114 42.96 4.92 23.61
N PRO A 115 42.10 5.24 22.61
CA PRO A 115 40.83 5.94 22.86
C PRO A 115 39.81 5.17 23.73
N PHE A 116 40.10 3.91 24.05
CA PHE A 116 39.22 3.00 24.78
C PHE A 116 39.73 2.66 26.18
N PHE A 117 40.88 3.19 26.62
CA PHE A 117 41.45 2.82 27.92
C PHE A 117 40.66 3.39 29.11
N ASP A 118 40.05 4.56 28.92
CA ASP A 118 39.34 5.29 29.98
C ASP A 118 37.82 5.13 29.91
N LYS A 119 37.31 4.25 29.04
CA LYS A 119 35.89 3.93 28.93
C LYS A 119 35.66 2.44 28.74
N GLU A 120 34.56 1.91 29.25
CA GLU A 120 34.10 0.57 28.87
C GLU A 120 33.49 0.65 27.45
N PRO A 121 34.11 0.03 26.43
CA PRO A 121 33.61 0.13 25.06
C PRO A 121 32.31 -0.63 24.92
N GLY A 122 31.26 0.02 24.40
CA GLY A 122 30.02 -0.65 24.05
C GLY A 122 30.14 -1.47 22.76
N VAL A 123 29.12 -2.27 22.46
CA VAL A 123 29.03 -3.02 21.18
C VAL A 123 29.07 -2.06 19.97
N PHE A 124 28.44 -0.89 20.06
CA PHE A 124 28.49 0.12 19.00
C PHE A 124 29.88 0.73 18.82
N ASP A 125 30.62 0.98 19.90
CA ASP A 125 32.01 1.43 19.84
C ASP A 125 32.88 0.43 19.07
N TYR A 126 32.69 -0.85 19.35
CA TYR A 126 33.35 -1.94 18.63
C TYR A 126 32.96 -1.98 17.15
N VAL A 127 31.66 -1.95 16.82
CA VAL A 127 31.20 -2.02 15.42
C VAL A 127 31.74 -0.83 14.62
N ILE A 128 31.66 0.39 15.15
CA ILE A 128 32.22 1.59 14.50
C ILE A 128 33.73 1.42 14.27
N SER A 129 34.45 0.95 15.28
CA SER A 129 35.91 0.73 15.23
C SER A 129 36.33 -0.40 14.29
N TYR A 130 35.51 -1.43 14.18
CA TYR A 130 35.72 -2.58 13.30
C TYR A 130 35.54 -2.17 11.83
N TYR A 131 34.52 -1.35 11.55
CA TYR A 131 34.17 -0.91 10.20
C TYR A 131 34.86 0.40 9.76
N SER A 132 35.47 1.17 10.66
CA SER A 132 36.27 2.36 10.30
C SER A 132 37.68 2.03 9.79
N GLY A 133 38.08 0.76 9.84
CA GLY A 133 39.43 0.32 9.46
C GLY A 133 40.52 0.65 10.50
N ASN A 134 40.14 1.18 11.67
CA ASN A 134 41.08 1.57 12.72
C ASN A 134 41.79 0.36 13.36
N PHE A 135 41.16 -0.82 13.37
CA PHE A 135 41.66 -2.00 14.11
C PHE A 135 41.71 -3.27 13.29
N TYR A 136 40.62 -3.57 12.59
CA TYR A 136 40.50 -4.72 11.73
C TYR A 136 40.53 -4.22 10.29
N ALA A 137 41.48 -4.77 9.51
CA ALA A 137 41.45 -4.67 8.06
C ALA A 137 40.38 -5.65 7.54
N GLY A 138 39.10 -5.38 7.84
CA GLY A 138 38.07 -5.82 6.91
C GLY A 138 38.46 -5.26 5.55
N THR A 139 38.42 -6.07 4.49
CA THR A 139 38.59 -5.51 3.15
C THR A 139 37.58 -4.37 3.03
N LYS A 140 37.97 -3.21 2.48
CA LYS A 140 37.04 -2.06 2.29
C LYS A 140 35.68 -2.53 1.75
N TYR A 141 35.72 -3.55 0.90
CA TYR A 141 34.59 -4.33 0.40
C TYR A 141 33.60 -4.85 1.47
N SER A 142 34.08 -5.51 2.55
CA SER A 142 33.23 -6.02 3.64
C SER A 142 32.45 -4.92 4.38
N ILE A 143 33.04 -3.73 4.49
CA ILE A 143 32.40 -2.56 5.11
C ILE A 143 31.26 -2.05 4.21
N TYR A 144 31.55 -1.84 2.92
CA TYR A 144 30.53 -1.43 1.95
C TYR A 144 29.40 -2.45 1.83
N LEU A 145 29.71 -3.75 1.87
CA LEU A 145 28.71 -4.81 1.81
C LEU A 145 27.77 -4.78 3.02
N THR A 146 28.31 -4.57 4.22
CA THR A 146 27.49 -4.48 5.44
C THR A 146 26.57 -3.26 5.43
N ILE A 147 27.09 -2.11 5.01
CA ILE A 147 26.33 -0.87 4.86
C ILE A 147 25.22 -1.06 3.82
N LEU A 148 25.55 -1.62 2.65
CA LEU A 148 24.59 -1.90 1.59
C LEU A 148 23.50 -2.86 2.06
N LEU A 149 23.86 -3.90 2.82
CA LEU A 149 22.91 -4.86 3.38
C LEU A 149 21.95 -4.19 4.37
N ALA A 150 22.47 -3.35 5.29
CA ALA A 150 21.67 -2.64 6.27
C ALA A 150 20.68 -1.66 5.60
N PHE A 151 21.14 -0.85 4.65
CA PHE A 151 20.27 0.06 3.90
C PHE A 151 19.28 -0.69 3.01
N GLY A 152 19.71 -1.75 2.34
CA GLY A 152 18.86 -2.58 1.50
C GLY A 152 17.72 -3.22 2.28
N PHE A 153 18.01 -3.85 3.42
CA PHE A 153 16.99 -4.44 4.27
C PHE A 153 16.10 -3.40 4.95
N GLY A 154 16.67 -2.29 5.43
CA GLY A 154 15.90 -1.17 5.96
C GLY A 154 14.91 -0.63 4.94
N TYR A 155 15.33 -0.51 3.68
CA TYR A 155 14.48 -0.08 2.58
C TYR A 155 13.40 -1.11 2.23
N CYS A 156 13.72 -2.41 2.21
CA CYS A 156 12.75 -3.48 2.02
C CYS A 156 11.69 -3.49 3.13
N LEU A 157 12.09 -3.37 4.39
CA LEU A 157 11.17 -3.25 5.53
C LEU A 157 10.28 -2.01 5.41
N TYR A 158 10.87 -0.88 5.01
CA TYR A 158 10.12 0.34 4.80
C TYR A 158 9.05 0.19 3.71
N ILE A 159 9.40 -0.34 2.53
CA ILE A 159 8.42 -0.52 1.44
C ILE A 159 7.33 -1.51 1.84
N THR A 160 7.72 -2.68 2.36
CA THR A 160 6.76 -3.73 2.72
C THR A 160 5.87 -3.31 3.89
N GLY A 161 6.44 -2.63 4.90
CA GLY A 161 5.69 -2.06 6.01
C GLY A 161 4.74 -0.94 5.57
N LYS A 162 5.19 -0.03 4.68
CA LYS A 162 4.32 0.99 4.10
C LYS A 162 3.14 0.36 3.35
N SER A 163 3.39 -0.68 2.55
CA SER A 163 2.32 -1.42 1.84
C SER A 163 1.35 -2.12 2.81
N ALA A 164 1.85 -2.71 3.90
CA ALA A 164 1.04 -3.45 4.86
C ALA A 164 0.22 -2.56 5.82
N PHE A 165 0.75 -1.41 6.23
CA PHE A 165 0.16 -0.62 7.33
C PHE A 165 -0.34 0.78 6.92
N PHE A 166 0.13 1.29 5.77
CA PHE A 166 -0.16 2.66 5.30
C PHE A 166 -0.57 2.71 3.82
N GLY A 167 -0.83 1.57 3.19
CA GLY A 167 -1.13 1.49 1.76
C GLY A 167 -2.34 2.34 1.35
N PRO A 168 -2.43 2.74 0.06
CA PRO A 168 -3.64 3.38 -0.45
C PRO A 168 -4.75 2.33 -0.49
N TYR A 169 -5.88 2.63 0.15
CA TYR A 169 -7.07 1.80 0.14
C TYR A 169 -8.23 2.62 -0.40
N PRO A 170 -8.25 2.87 -1.71
CA PRO A 170 -9.32 3.65 -2.31
C PRO A 170 -10.65 2.93 -2.07
N ILE A 171 -11.66 3.72 -1.76
CA ILE A 171 -13.04 3.25 -1.57
C ILE A 171 -13.87 3.90 -2.65
N LEU A 172 -14.79 3.13 -3.22
CA LEU A 172 -15.78 3.67 -4.13
C LEU A 172 -17.06 3.94 -3.35
N VAL A 173 -17.49 5.18 -3.34
CA VAL A 173 -18.72 5.63 -2.68
C VAL A 173 -19.78 5.87 -3.75
N LEU A 174 -20.94 5.24 -3.56
CA LEU A 174 -22.15 5.40 -4.34
C LEU A 174 -23.08 6.31 -3.55
N ASP A 175 -23.17 7.58 -3.94
CA ASP A 175 -24.05 8.56 -3.30
C ASP A 175 -25.36 8.66 -4.07
N ARG A 176 -26.45 8.17 -3.46
CA ARG A 176 -27.78 8.21 -4.07
C ARG A 176 -28.39 9.60 -4.07
N LYS A 177 -28.12 10.45 -3.07
CA LYS A 177 -28.68 11.82 -3.05
C LYS A 177 -28.17 12.63 -4.22
N ARG A 178 -26.87 12.49 -4.52
CA ARG A 178 -26.20 13.20 -5.61
C ARG A 178 -26.22 12.45 -6.94
N GLN A 179 -26.60 11.16 -6.95
CA GLN A 179 -26.58 10.27 -8.12
C GLN A 179 -25.19 10.19 -8.78
N ILE A 180 -24.14 10.08 -7.94
CA ILE A 180 -22.75 10.00 -8.37
C ILE A 180 -22.02 8.84 -7.70
N LEU A 181 -21.05 8.27 -8.40
CA LEU A 181 -20.03 7.40 -7.83
C LEU A 181 -18.75 8.21 -7.71
N TYR A 182 -18.03 8.10 -6.61
CA TYR A 182 -16.74 8.76 -6.47
C TYR A 182 -15.76 7.96 -5.62
N THR A 183 -14.48 8.24 -5.83
CA THR A 183 -13.35 7.71 -5.08
C THR A 183 -12.30 8.80 -4.93
N TRP A 184 -11.34 8.63 -4.03
CA TRP A 184 -10.26 9.58 -3.85
C TRP A 184 -8.92 8.88 -3.68
N GLU A 185 -7.90 9.51 -4.24
CA GLU A 185 -6.51 9.08 -4.11
C GLU A 185 -5.60 10.32 -4.18
N ASN A 186 -4.59 10.40 -3.31
CA ASN A 186 -3.59 11.48 -3.31
C ASN A 186 -4.20 12.90 -3.35
N ASN A 187 -5.19 13.18 -2.48
CA ASN A 187 -5.93 14.44 -2.42
C ASN A 187 -6.72 14.82 -3.68
N LYS A 188 -6.93 13.88 -4.61
CA LYS A 188 -7.76 14.08 -5.80
C LYS A 188 -9.00 13.22 -5.73
N VAL A 189 -10.14 13.82 -6.09
CA VAL A 189 -11.43 13.12 -6.19
C VAL A 189 -11.74 12.81 -7.63
N TYR A 190 -12.12 11.56 -7.87
CA TYR A 190 -12.55 11.04 -9.16
C TYR A 190 -14.00 10.60 -9.05
N MET A 191 -14.83 10.95 -10.03
CA MET A 191 -16.26 10.70 -10.01
C MET A 191 -16.82 10.26 -11.37
N ALA A 192 -17.97 9.61 -11.35
CA ALA A 192 -18.86 9.40 -12.50
C ALA A 192 -20.31 9.64 -12.07
N ARG A 193 -21.14 10.22 -12.95
CA ARG A 193 -22.60 10.28 -12.71
C ARG A 193 -23.19 8.89 -12.91
N TYR A 194 -24.26 8.55 -12.22
CA TYR A 194 -24.91 7.24 -12.37
C TYR A 194 -25.25 6.91 -13.84
N LYS A 195 -25.71 7.90 -14.60
CA LYS A 195 -26.04 7.77 -16.03
C LYS A 195 -24.83 7.53 -16.95
N ASP A 196 -23.64 7.95 -16.51
CA ASP A 196 -22.38 7.91 -17.27
C ASP A 196 -21.43 6.84 -16.71
N ALA A 197 -21.82 6.16 -15.63
CA ALA A 197 -21.03 5.16 -14.95
C ALA A 197 -20.80 3.95 -15.87
N GLY A 198 -19.55 3.81 -16.30
CA GLY A 198 -19.11 2.74 -17.18
C GLY A 198 -18.20 1.76 -16.46
N TYR A 199 -18.36 0.48 -16.78
CA TYR A 199 -17.45 -0.58 -16.36
C TYR A 199 -16.82 -1.28 -17.57
N ALA A 200 -15.67 -1.92 -17.35
CA ALA A 200 -14.98 -2.73 -18.34
C ALA A 200 -14.41 -3.97 -17.68
N THR A 201 -14.40 -5.09 -18.42
CA THR A 201 -13.92 -6.39 -17.93
C THR A 201 -12.81 -6.98 -18.81
N PRO A 202 -11.68 -6.29 -19.06
CA PRO A 202 -10.57 -6.85 -19.83
C PRO A 202 -10.00 -8.10 -19.13
N ASN A 203 -9.93 -9.23 -19.86
CA ASN A 203 -9.48 -10.52 -19.31
C ASN A 203 -10.16 -10.88 -17.98
N ASN A 204 -11.49 -10.70 -17.89
CA ASN A 204 -12.30 -10.96 -16.70
C ASN A 204 -11.93 -10.13 -15.45
N ASN A 205 -11.14 -9.07 -15.58
CA ASN A 205 -10.86 -8.17 -14.47
C ASN A 205 -11.75 -6.95 -14.55
N LEU A 206 -12.55 -6.73 -13.52
CA LEU A 206 -13.51 -5.65 -13.49
C LEU A 206 -12.86 -4.32 -13.12
N PHE A 207 -13.16 -3.29 -13.89
CA PHE A 207 -12.77 -1.90 -13.64
C PHE A 207 -13.96 -0.96 -13.83
N ILE A 208 -14.03 0.08 -13.00
CA ILE A 208 -14.99 1.18 -13.11
C ILE A 208 -14.24 2.42 -13.53
N LYS A 209 -14.72 3.08 -14.59
CA LYS A 209 -14.10 4.29 -15.14
C LYS A 209 -14.62 5.51 -14.39
N LEU A 210 -13.71 6.35 -13.89
CA LEU A 210 -14.03 7.59 -13.17
C LEU A 210 -13.20 8.75 -13.72
N PHE A 211 -13.69 9.97 -13.54
CA PHE A 211 -13.15 11.20 -14.11
C PHE A 211 -12.83 12.22 -13.01
N SER A 212 -11.78 13.02 -13.20
CA SER A 212 -11.45 14.15 -12.35
C SER A 212 -11.05 15.32 -13.21
N PHE A 213 -11.48 16.53 -12.85
CA PHE A 213 -11.06 17.73 -13.55
C PHE A 213 -9.64 18.15 -13.15
N ASN A 214 -8.75 18.22 -14.13
CA ASN A 214 -7.42 18.76 -13.97
C ASN A 214 -7.38 20.22 -14.44
N ALA A 215 -7.37 21.15 -13.48
CA ALA A 215 -7.37 22.58 -13.75
C ALA A 215 -6.11 23.05 -14.50
N GLU A 216 -4.94 22.48 -14.22
CA GLU A 216 -3.67 22.88 -14.86
C GLU A 216 -3.67 22.53 -16.36
N LYS A 217 -4.22 21.38 -16.72
CA LYS A 217 -4.26 20.88 -18.10
C LYS A 217 -5.58 21.19 -18.81
N ASN A 218 -6.52 21.81 -18.09
CA ASN A 218 -7.90 22.09 -18.54
C ASN A 218 -8.56 20.89 -19.23
N ARG A 219 -8.46 19.70 -18.62
CA ARG A 219 -8.98 18.44 -19.19
C ARG A 219 -9.46 17.49 -18.11
N LEU A 220 -10.29 16.51 -18.49
CA LEU A 220 -10.65 15.40 -17.62
C LEU A 220 -9.52 14.35 -17.60
N ASP A 221 -8.95 14.11 -16.42
CA ASP A 221 -8.11 12.95 -16.19
C ASP A 221 -9.00 11.74 -15.83
N THR A 222 -8.67 10.56 -16.35
CA THR A 222 -9.45 9.33 -16.15
C THR A 222 -8.66 8.34 -15.31
N ILE A 223 -9.32 7.68 -14.36
CA ILE A 223 -8.78 6.53 -13.64
C ILE A 223 -9.65 5.30 -13.80
N LEU A 224 -9.06 4.13 -13.53
CA LEU A 224 -9.76 2.86 -13.41
C LEU A 224 -9.75 2.44 -11.94
N PHE A 225 -10.92 2.44 -11.32
CA PHE A 225 -11.11 1.87 -10.00
C PHE A 225 -11.31 0.36 -10.12
N GLN A 226 -10.55 -0.44 -9.36
CA GLN A 226 -10.70 -1.89 -9.32
C GLN A 226 -11.44 -2.31 -8.03
N PRO A 227 -12.73 -2.68 -8.13
CA PRO A 227 -13.49 -3.18 -6.99
C PRO A 227 -13.04 -4.59 -6.57
N ASN A 228 -13.22 -4.92 -5.30
CA ASN A 228 -13.00 -6.28 -4.79
C ASN A 228 -14.20 -7.19 -5.08
N ALA A 229 -14.55 -7.35 -6.36
CA ALA A 229 -15.74 -8.08 -6.80
C ALA A 229 -15.78 -9.53 -6.28
N SER A 230 -14.62 -10.16 -6.07
CA SER A 230 -14.47 -11.46 -5.43
C SER A 230 -13.23 -11.58 -4.56
N ASP A 231 -13.12 -12.72 -3.87
CA ASP A 231 -11.94 -13.06 -3.08
C ASP A 231 -10.66 -13.18 -3.90
N HIS A 232 -10.78 -13.39 -5.21
CA HIS A 232 -9.68 -13.57 -6.14
C HIS A 232 -9.34 -12.30 -6.96
N SER A 233 -10.13 -11.23 -6.81
CA SER A 233 -9.93 -9.98 -7.55
C SER A 233 -8.58 -9.33 -7.30
N SER A 234 -8.03 -9.44 -6.08
CA SER A 234 -6.71 -8.89 -5.75
C SER A 234 -5.54 -9.55 -6.47
N LEU A 235 -5.75 -10.72 -7.06
CA LEU A 235 -4.75 -11.46 -7.85
C LEU A 235 -5.04 -11.40 -9.35
N PHE A 236 -6.02 -10.59 -9.76
CA PHE A 236 -6.51 -10.49 -11.14
C PHE A 236 -7.11 -11.79 -11.70
N LEU A 237 -7.69 -12.60 -10.81
CA LEU A 237 -8.26 -13.93 -11.12
C LEU A 237 -9.77 -13.97 -10.89
N SER A 238 -10.47 -12.85 -11.08
CA SER A 238 -11.93 -12.81 -10.89
C SER A 238 -12.64 -13.63 -11.97
N GLU A 239 -13.69 -14.34 -11.58
CA GLU A 239 -14.52 -15.06 -12.53
C GLU A 239 -15.63 -14.17 -13.11
N LYS A 240 -16.11 -14.54 -14.30
CA LYS A 240 -17.15 -13.76 -15.00
C LYS A 240 -18.44 -13.68 -14.19
N TYR A 241 -18.86 -14.77 -13.54
CA TYR A 241 -20.09 -14.79 -12.75
C TYR A 241 -19.98 -13.89 -11.51
N GLU A 242 -18.80 -13.81 -10.87
CA GLU A 242 -18.56 -12.95 -9.71
C GLU A 242 -18.63 -11.47 -10.09
N ASN A 243 -18.00 -11.11 -11.21
CA ASN A 243 -18.08 -9.75 -11.75
C ASN A 243 -19.51 -9.36 -12.11
N ASN A 244 -20.25 -10.28 -12.73
CA ASN A 244 -21.65 -10.08 -13.06
C ASN A 244 -22.52 -9.85 -11.81
N ALA A 245 -22.33 -10.67 -10.77
CA ALA A 245 -23.02 -10.50 -9.49
C ALA A 245 -22.72 -9.13 -8.86
N PHE A 246 -21.47 -8.68 -8.91
CA PHE A 246 -21.09 -7.35 -8.42
C PHE A 246 -21.72 -6.22 -9.24
N ILE A 247 -21.73 -6.32 -10.57
CA ILE A 247 -22.39 -5.30 -11.42
C ILE A 247 -23.89 -5.26 -11.18
N SER A 248 -24.52 -6.42 -11.05
CA SER A 248 -25.93 -6.58 -10.69
C SER A 248 -26.25 -5.92 -9.34
N PHE A 249 -25.40 -6.15 -8.33
CA PHE A 249 -25.48 -5.51 -7.03
C PHE A 249 -25.41 -3.97 -7.13
N ILE A 250 -24.39 -3.43 -7.79
CA ILE A 250 -24.22 -1.97 -7.93
C ILE A 250 -25.43 -1.38 -8.65
N ASN A 251 -25.85 -1.99 -9.75
CA ASN A 251 -26.97 -1.51 -10.55
C ASN A 251 -28.27 -1.48 -9.71
N THR A 252 -28.52 -2.54 -8.95
CA THR A 252 -29.68 -2.65 -8.06
C THR A 252 -29.65 -1.56 -6.98
N TYR A 253 -28.50 -1.31 -6.38
CA TYR A 253 -28.35 -0.23 -5.39
C TYR A 253 -28.61 1.13 -6.01
N MET A 254 -28.03 1.41 -7.19
CA MET A 254 -28.19 2.67 -7.89
C MET A 254 -29.65 2.97 -8.22
N GLN A 255 -30.39 1.96 -8.70
CA GLN A 255 -31.79 2.10 -9.13
C GLN A 255 -32.77 2.06 -7.95
N LYS A 256 -32.68 1.03 -7.10
CA LYS A 256 -33.70 0.68 -6.12
C LYS A 256 -33.29 0.98 -4.66
N GLY A 257 -32.01 1.22 -4.41
CA GLY A 257 -31.48 1.54 -3.07
C GLY A 257 -31.21 0.33 -2.19
N ARG A 258 -30.89 0.58 -0.92
CA ARG A 258 -30.52 -0.45 0.08
C ARG A 258 -31.60 -1.53 0.23
N ASP A 259 -32.86 -1.14 0.31
CA ASP A 259 -33.97 -2.06 0.63
C ASP A 259 -34.20 -3.15 -0.44
N ALA A 260 -33.68 -2.94 -1.65
CA ALA A 260 -33.66 -3.97 -2.68
C ALA A 260 -32.57 -5.03 -2.46
N ILE A 261 -31.55 -4.70 -1.68
CA ILE A 261 -30.33 -5.48 -1.46
C ILE A 261 -30.32 -6.17 -0.09
N THR A 262 -30.65 -5.42 0.96
CA THR A 262 -30.62 -5.88 2.35
C THR A 262 -31.63 -5.11 3.21
N ASP A 263 -32.06 -5.72 4.30
CA ASP A 263 -33.12 -5.21 5.18
C ASP A 263 -32.61 -4.23 6.24
N HIS A 264 -31.29 -4.13 6.44
CA HIS A 264 -30.67 -3.33 7.51
C HIS A 264 -29.42 -2.59 7.03
N ASP A 265 -29.00 -1.59 7.79
CA ASP A 265 -27.73 -0.90 7.57
C ASP A 265 -26.57 -1.78 8.02
N PHE A 266 -25.46 -1.72 7.28
CA PHE A 266 -24.26 -2.46 7.61
C PHE A 266 -23.02 -1.58 7.47
N GLU A 267 -22.06 -1.74 8.38
CA GLU A 267 -20.75 -1.11 8.35
C GLU A 267 -19.70 -2.09 8.84
N CYS A 268 -18.67 -2.31 8.04
CA CYS A 268 -17.60 -3.23 8.35
C CYS A 268 -16.63 -2.59 9.35
N GLU A 269 -16.08 -3.40 10.25
CA GLU A 269 -15.06 -2.95 11.18
C GLU A 269 -13.83 -2.37 10.47
N PRO A 270 -13.16 -1.36 11.07
CA PRO A 270 -11.95 -0.78 10.52
C PRO A 270 -10.83 -1.84 10.39
N LEU A 271 -9.96 -1.66 9.40
CA LEU A 271 -8.84 -2.58 9.20
C LEU A 271 -7.93 -2.61 10.43
N THR A 272 -7.76 -3.80 11.00
CA THR A 272 -6.81 -4.04 12.10
C THR A 272 -5.38 -3.71 11.67
N LEU A 273 -4.62 -3.05 12.55
CA LEU A 273 -3.24 -2.61 12.29
C LEU A 273 -3.09 -1.72 11.04
N TYR A 274 -4.12 -0.96 10.68
CA TYR A 274 -4.00 0.07 9.64
C TYR A 274 -3.89 1.45 10.31
N PHE A 275 -2.90 2.23 9.88
CA PHE A 275 -2.60 3.54 10.46
C PHE A 275 -2.82 4.70 9.47
N GLY A 276 -3.34 4.41 8.27
CA GLY A 276 -3.75 5.44 7.34
C GLY A 276 -5.19 5.91 7.59
N SER A 277 -5.70 6.72 6.67
CA SER A 277 -7.06 7.25 6.71
C SER A 277 -7.80 6.90 5.44
N TYR A 278 -9.08 6.55 5.60
CA TYR A 278 -10.04 6.37 4.53
C TYR A 278 -10.86 7.64 4.28
N ASN A 279 -10.58 8.77 4.94
CA ASN A 279 -11.44 9.93 4.79
C ASN A 279 -11.21 10.61 3.43
N PRO A 280 -12.28 11.14 2.79
CA PRO A 280 -12.12 11.95 1.60
C PRO A 280 -11.33 13.24 1.91
N PRO A 281 -10.73 13.87 0.88
CA PRO A 281 -10.08 15.17 1.01
C PRO A 281 -11.06 16.24 1.52
N ALA A 282 -10.54 17.24 2.26
CA ALA A 282 -11.38 18.29 2.84
C ALA A 282 -12.12 19.15 1.79
N ASP A 283 -11.58 19.23 0.58
CA ASP A 283 -12.11 19.97 -0.58
C ASP A 283 -12.87 19.07 -1.56
N ALA A 284 -13.22 17.84 -1.17
CA ALA A 284 -13.85 16.86 -2.04
C ALA A 284 -15.11 17.38 -2.73
N ASP A 285 -15.98 18.06 -2.01
CA ASP A 285 -17.23 18.62 -2.55
C ASP A 285 -16.98 19.64 -3.66
N SER A 286 -15.97 20.51 -3.48
CA SER A 286 -15.57 21.49 -4.49
C SER A 286 -14.99 20.82 -5.73
N GLN A 287 -14.14 19.79 -5.55
CA GLN A 287 -13.58 19.02 -6.67
C GLN A 287 -14.67 18.29 -7.48
N ILE A 288 -15.66 17.71 -6.79
CA ILE A 288 -16.81 17.05 -7.43
C ILE A 288 -17.59 18.07 -8.25
N ALA A 289 -17.94 19.23 -7.67
CA ALA A 289 -18.71 20.27 -8.37
C ALA A 289 -17.99 20.77 -9.64
N ASN A 290 -16.68 21.01 -9.56
CA ASN A 290 -15.86 21.40 -10.72
C ASN A 290 -15.85 20.32 -11.80
N THR A 291 -15.72 19.06 -11.42
CA THR A 291 -15.71 17.93 -12.35
C THR A 291 -17.06 17.78 -13.06
N VAL A 292 -18.17 17.86 -12.32
CA VAL A 292 -19.52 17.84 -12.90
C VAL A 292 -19.71 18.98 -13.90
N GLY A 293 -19.31 20.22 -13.54
CA GLY A 293 -19.43 21.38 -14.42
C GLY A 293 -18.64 21.25 -15.72
N MET A 294 -17.47 20.58 -15.70
CA MET A 294 -16.70 20.32 -16.92
C MET A 294 -17.32 19.20 -17.77
N LEU A 295 -17.81 18.12 -17.14
CA LEU A 295 -18.56 17.08 -17.83
C LEU A 295 -19.77 17.67 -18.58
N ASP A 296 -20.49 18.59 -17.96
CA ASP A 296 -21.62 19.26 -18.62
C ASP A 296 -21.19 20.09 -19.84
N LYS A 297 -20.03 20.75 -19.79
CA LYS A 297 -19.48 21.48 -20.95
C LYS A 297 -19.11 20.55 -22.11
N GLU A 298 -18.45 19.43 -21.84
CA GLU A 298 -18.09 18.45 -22.88
C GLU A 298 -19.33 17.78 -23.48
N THR A 299 -20.34 17.47 -22.66
CA THR A 299 -21.58 16.86 -23.17
C THR A 299 -22.35 17.80 -24.10
N VAL A 300 -22.22 19.11 -23.91
CA VAL A 300 -22.87 20.15 -24.75
C VAL A 300 -22.06 20.45 -26.02
N SER A 301 -20.74 20.22 -26.05
CA SER A 301 -19.94 20.41 -27.27
C SER A 301 -20.06 19.26 -28.27
N ASP A 302 -20.47 18.07 -27.81
CA ASP A 302 -20.62 16.86 -28.61
C ASP A 302 -22.05 16.65 -29.16
N ALA A 303 -22.99 17.57 -28.85
CA ALA A 303 -24.38 17.57 -29.29
C ALA A 303 -24.63 18.61 -30.41
#